data_AF-A0A2P4SSG3-F1
#
_entry.id   AF-A0A2P4SSG3-F1
#
_cell.length_a   1.000
_cell.length_b   1.000
_cell.length_c   1.000
_cell.angle_alpha   90.00
_cell.angle_beta   90.00
_cell.angle_gamma   90.00
#
_symmetry.space_group_name_H-M   'P 1'
#
loop_
_entity.id
_entity.type
_entity.pdbx_description
1 polymer ?
#
loop_
_entity_poly.entity_id
_entity_poly.type
_entity_poly.pdbx_seq_one_letter_code
_entity_poly.pdbx_strand_id
1 'polypeptide(L)'
;MLSSNPQIYSCSLPDTFQADLPNLQKLCAGSRLPSGPLRRLSKLQSAHGEAFLHFAKSHSFVDDIYVAWVAQELKTDLLAESWQHSGQKLPSNCSLQYYVYNINLIGTPLNSTFHSIQDHSKWSVSMKEEVQWTCIGDLNRAAEQAWRSGGFICTQNKHIYSAFRSLVINYESCNDASTWI
;
A
#
# COMPACT_ATOMS: atom_id res chain seq x y z
N MET A 1 11.42 -4.14 -16.61
CA MET A 1 10.40 -5.13 -16.17
C MET A 1 9.40 -4.43 -15.27
N LEU A 2 8.10 -4.62 -15.52
CA LEU A 2 7.03 -4.12 -14.66
C LEU A 2 6.59 -5.22 -13.70
N SER A 3 6.43 -4.90 -12.42
CA SER A 3 5.90 -5.84 -11.42
C SER A 3 4.37 -5.78 -11.35
N SER A 4 3.76 -4.62 -11.57
CA SER A 4 2.33 -4.38 -11.39
C SER A 4 1.45 -4.63 -12.64
N ASN A 5 2.02 -4.64 -13.85
CA ASN A 5 1.31 -4.86 -15.13
C ASN A 5 -0.10 -4.22 -15.19
N PRO A 6 -0.21 -2.89 -15.06
CA PRO A 6 -1.49 -2.19 -15.05
C PRO A 6 -2.18 -2.25 -16.41
N GLN A 7 -3.51 -2.15 -16.39
CA GLN A 7 -4.29 -1.93 -17.60
C GLN A 7 -4.04 -0.49 -18.10
N ILE A 8 -3.51 -0.35 -19.31
CA ILE A 8 -3.19 0.94 -19.92
C ILE A 8 -4.39 1.44 -20.74
N TYR A 9 -4.79 2.69 -20.54
CA TYR A 9 -5.85 3.36 -21.28
C TYR A 9 -5.46 4.82 -21.54
N SER A 10 -6.06 5.45 -22.57
CA SER A 10 -5.84 6.86 -22.93
C SER A 10 -4.38 7.32 -22.94
N CYS A 11 -3.45 6.48 -23.43
CA CYS A 11 -2.03 6.83 -23.37
C CYS A 11 -1.68 7.99 -24.31
N SER A 12 -0.94 8.97 -23.78
CA SER A 12 -0.28 10.03 -24.52
C SER A 12 1.19 10.07 -24.12
N LEU A 13 2.10 9.92 -25.09
CA LEU A 13 3.55 9.97 -24.90
C LEU A 13 4.16 10.93 -25.93
N PRO A 14 4.54 12.16 -25.54
CA PRO A 14 5.19 13.10 -26.46
C PRO A 14 6.49 12.54 -27.04
N ASP A 15 6.77 12.85 -28.30
CA ASP A 15 7.94 12.35 -29.04
C ASP A 15 9.26 12.61 -28.31
N THR A 16 9.35 13.75 -27.61
CA THR A 16 10.53 14.15 -26.82
C THR A 16 10.89 13.16 -25.70
N PHE A 17 9.94 12.37 -25.20
CA PHE A 17 10.18 11.41 -24.11
C PHE A 17 10.25 9.95 -24.59
N GLN A 18 10.06 9.67 -25.88
CA GLN A 18 10.01 8.29 -26.37
C GLN A 18 11.34 7.55 -26.17
N ALA A 19 12.46 8.24 -26.42
CA ALA A 19 13.80 7.67 -26.25
C ALA A 19 14.09 7.31 -24.78
N ASP A 20 13.59 8.12 -23.83
CA ASP A 20 13.82 7.94 -22.39
C ASP A 20 12.86 6.91 -21.77
N LEU A 21 11.69 6.70 -22.38
CA LEU A 21 10.62 5.86 -21.85
C LEU A 21 10.22 4.69 -22.79
N PRO A 22 11.18 3.86 -23.24
CA PRO A 22 10.91 2.82 -24.25
C PRO A 22 9.95 1.73 -23.74
N ASN A 23 9.94 1.46 -22.44
CA ASN A 23 8.97 0.53 -21.84
C ASN A 23 7.55 1.11 -21.84
N LEU A 24 7.40 2.42 -21.61
CA LEU A 24 6.10 3.07 -21.67
C LEU A 24 5.59 3.12 -23.11
N GLN A 25 6.46 3.39 -24.08
CA GLN A 25 6.13 3.33 -25.50
C GLN A 25 5.54 1.96 -25.90
N LYS A 26 6.20 0.87 -25.49
CA LYS A 26 5.70 -0.50 -25.72
C LYS A 26 4.33 -0.74 -25.07
N LEU A 27 4.16 -0.31 -23.83
CA LEU A 27 2.90 -0.42 -23.10
C LEU A 27 1.76 0.34 -23.80
N CYS A 28 2.04 1.56 -24.29
CA CYS A 28 1.07 2.38 -25.01
C CYS A 28 0.69 1.81 -26.37
N ALA A 29 1.58 1.08 -27.01
CA ALA A 29 1.29 0.28 -28.21
C ALA A 29 0.52 -1.03 -27.90
N GLY A 30 0.09 -1.25 -26.66
CA GLY A 30 -0.64 -2.46 -26.24
C GLY A 30 0.25 -3.70 -26.08
N SER A 31 1.59 -3.55 -26.16
CA SER A 31 2.50 -4.67 -25.99
C SER A 31 2.61 -5.06 -24.52
N ARG A 32 2.62 -6.37 -24.26
CA ARG A 32 2.93 -6.91 -22.93
C ARG A 32 4.44 -6.93 -22.72
N LEU A 33 4.88 -6.39 -21.60
CA LEU A 33 6.28 -6.51 -21.18
C LEU A 33 6.52 -7.89 -20.53
N PRO A 34 7.78 -8.39 -20.54
CA PRO A 34 8.13 -9.63 -19.84
C PRO A 34 7.76 -9.58 -18.36
N SER A 35 7.36 -10.74 -17.81
CA SER A 35 6.97 -10.89 -16.40
C SER A 35 8.06 -10.41 -15.45
N GLY A 36 7.74 -9.42 -14.62
CA GLY A 36 8.65 -8.88 -13.61
C GLY A 36 9.06 -9.87 -12.52
N PRO A 37 10.01 -9.48 -11.65
CA PRO A 37 10.31 -10.25 -10.45
C PRO A 37 9.07 -10.36 -9.56
N LEU A 38 9.04 -11.41 -8.73
CA LEU A 38 7.99 -11.69 -7.75
C LEU A 38 7.58 -10.44 -6.97
N ARG A 39 8.61 -9.74 -6.45
CA ARG A 39 8.51 -8.47 -5.74
C ARG A 39 9.75 -7.62 -6.04
N ARG A 40 9.62 -6.30 -5.94
CA ARG A 40 10.68 -5.33 -6.19
C ARG A 40 10.56 -4.13 -5.26
N LEU A 41 11.61 -3.88 -4.47
CA LEU A 41 11.79 -2.62 -3.74
C LEU A 41 12.62 -1.67 -4.61
N SER A 42 12.16 -0.43 -4.77
CA SER A 42 12.91 0.62 -5.47
C SER A 42 12.95 1.89 -4.62
N LYS A 43 14.07 2.61 -4.67
CA LYS A 43 14.14 3.98 -4.15
C LYS A 43 13.80 4.95 -5.27
N LEU A 44 12.84 5.82 -5.05
CA LEU A 44 12.46 6.89 -5.97
C LEU A 44 12.81 8.24 -5.33
N GLN A 45 13.02 9.25 -6.17
CA GLN A 45 13.25 10.62 -5.73
C GLN A 45 12.35 11.56 -6.54
N SER A 46 11.68 12.50 -5.88
CA SER A 46 10.96 13.56 -6.59
C SER A 46 11.92 14.59 -7.20
N ALA A 47 11.39 15.44 -8.08
CA ALA A 47 12.18 16.54 -8.67
C ALA A 47 12.80 17.49 -7.63
N HIS A 48 12.23 17.56 -6.42
CA HIS A 48 12.72 18.39 -5.31
C HIS A 48 13.46 17.58 -4.23
N GLY A 49 13.86 16.34 -4.53
CA GLY A 49 14.76 15.57 -3.67
C GLY A 49 14.09 14.69 -2.60
N GLU A 50 12.77 14.73 -2.45
CA GLU A 50 12.04 13.87 -1.49
C GLU A 50 12.21 12.40 -1.89
N ALA A 51 12.64 11.56 -0.95
CA ALA A 51 12.88 10.14 -1.18
C ALA A 51 11.65 9.30 -0.84
N PHE A 52 11.39 8.30 -1.69
CA PHE A 52 10.31 7.34 -1.49
C PHE A 52 10.83 5.91 -1.64
N LEU A 53 10.21 5.00 -0.90
CA LEU A 53 10.30 3.56 -1.16
C LEU A 53 9.10 3.14 -1.98
N HIS A 54 9.33 2.43 -3.08
CA HIS A 54 8.30 1.85 -3.91
C HIS A 54 8.37 0.34 -3.80
N PHE A 55 7.37 -0.23 -3.12
CA PHE A 55 7.11 -1.65 -3.04
C PHE A 55 6.22 -2.05 -4.21
N ALA A 56 6.64 -3.00 -5.03
CA ALA A 56 5.80 -3.54 -6.07
C ALA A 56 5.85 -5.08 -6.06
N LYS A 57 4.69 -5.72 -6.10
CA LYS A 57 4.53 -7.17 -6.24
C LYS A 57 3.84 -7.53 -7.54
N SER A 58 4.18 -8.71 -8.05
CA SER A 58 3.41 -9.39 -9.08
C SER A 58 2.30 -10.25 -8.46
N HIS A 59 1.35 -10.68 -9.29
CA HIS A 59 0.30 -11.63 -8.94
C HIS A 59 0.80 -12.96 -8.36
N SER A 60 2.07 -13.32 -8.62
CA SER A 60 2.67 -14.55 -8.10
C SER A 60 3.09 -14.44 -6.63
N PHE A 61 3.19 -13.23 -6.07
CA PHE A 61 3.45 -13.03 -4.63
C PHE A 61 2.12 -13.07 -3.90
N VAL A 62 1.74 -14.21 -3.34
CA VAL A 62 0.37 -14.41 -2.85
C VAL A 62 0.17 -14.04 -1.38
N ASP A 63 1.24 -13.75 -0.66
CA ASP A 63 1.15 -13.37 0.75
C ASP A 63 0.55 -11.96 0.91
N ASP A 64 0.01 -11.70 2.11
CA ASP A 64 -0.38 -10.35 2.55
C ASP A 64 0.85 -9.44 2.50
N ILE A 65 0.88 -8.56 1.49
CA ILE A 65 2.01 -7.67 1.24
C ILE A 65 2.34 -6.78 2.45
N TYR A 66 1.35 -6.38 3.24
CA TYR A 66 1.58 -5.57 4.43
C TYR A 66 2.36 -6.36 5.47
N VAL A 67 1.88 -7.57 5.80
CA VAL A 67 2.43 -8.43 6.85
C VAL A 67 3.74 -9.06 6.42
N ALA A 68 3.74 -9.75 5.28
CA ALA A 68 4.86 -10.59 4.84
C ALA A 68 6.03 -9.78 4.25
N TRP A 69 5.83 -8.48 3.99
CA TRP A 69 6.88 -7.68 3.37
C TRP A 69 6.99 -6.25 3.88
N VAL A 70 5.97 -5.39 3.73
CA VAL A 70 6.11 -3.94 4.00
C VAL A 70 6.50 -3.70 5.46
N ALA A 71 5.79 -4.27 6.43
CA ALA A 71 6.12 -4.10 7.85
C ALA A 71 7.53 -4.62 8.18
N GLN A 72 7.93 -5.76 7.59
CA GLN A 72 9.22 -6.38 7.87
C GLN A 72 10.39 -5.58 7.27
N GLU A 73 10.21 -5.05 6.06
CA GLU A 73 11.22 -4.23 5.39
C GLU A 73 11.39 -2.87 6.07
N LEU A 74 10.28 -2.25 6.48
CA LEU A 74 10.28 -0.97 7.18
C LEU A 74 10.65 -1.09 8.67
N LYS A 75 10.70 -2.32 9.18
CA LYS A 75 11.09 -2.65 10.57
C LYS A 75 10.23 -1.94 11.61
N THR A 76 8.92 -1.90 11.37
CA THR A 76 7.97 -1.25 12.27
C THR A 76 6.58 -1.85 12.14
N ASP A 77 5.83 -1.83 13.23
CA ASP A 77 4.42 -2.21 13.21
C ASP A 77 3.62 -1.17 12.41
N LEU A 78 2.62 -1.63 11.67
CA LEU A 78 1.80 -0.79 10.80
C LEU A 78 0.34 -0.78 11.23
N LEU A 79 -0.27 0.40 11.17
CA LEU A 79 -1.71 0.61 11.21
C LEU A 79 -2.16 0.73 9.75
N ALA A 80 -2.95 -0.23 9.25
CA ALA A 80 -3.35 -0.31 7.85
C ALA A 80 -4.85 0.01 7.69
N GLU A 81 -5.12 1.01 6.85
CA GLU A 81 -6.44 1.31 6.33
C GLU A 81 -6.59 0.64 4.97
N SER A 82 -7.72 -0.02 4.80
CA SER A 82 -8.11 -0.70 3.58
C SER A 82 -9.60 -0.93 3.63
N TRP A 83 -10.25 -0.97 2.47
CA TRP A 83 -11.66 -1.33 2.40
C TRP A 83 -11.95 -2.69 3.04
N GLN A 84 -12.68 -2.68 4.17
CA GLN A 84 -13.01 -3.88 4.97
C GLN A 84 -14.43 -4.40 4.70
N HIS A 85 -14.83 -4.41 3.43
CA HIS A 85 -16.13 -4.98 3.06
C HIS A 85 -16.14 -6.52 3.27
N SER A 86 -17.32 -7.06 3.58
CA SER A 86 -17.53 -8.35 4.28
C SER A 86 -16.90 -9.61 3.64
N GLY A 87 -16.63 -10.61 4.50
CA GLY A 87 -16.39 -12.03 4.18
C GLY A 87 -14.93 -12.44 4.00
N GLN A 88 -14.09 -11.58 3.43
CA GLN A 88 -12.72 -11.94 3.00
C GLN A 88 -11.65 -10.98 3.52
N LYS A 89 -11.97 -10.15 4.54
CA LYS A 89 -10.99 -9.30 5.22
C LYS A 89 -9.96 -10.16 5.95
N LEU A 90 -8.69 -9.81 5.85
CA LEU A 90 -7.66 -10.44 6.68
C LEU A 90 -7.68 -9.81 8.08
N PRO A 91 -7.61 -10.58 9.18
CA PRO A 91 -7.56 -10.02 10.53
C PRO A 91 -6.23 -9.30 10.78
N SER A 92 -6.16 -8.46 11.81
CA SER A 92 -4.88 -8.00 12.35
C SER A 92 -3.94 -9.18 12.60
N ASN A 93 -2.67 -9.01 12.27
CA ASN A 93 -1.71 -10.11 12.25
C ASN A 93 -0.47 -9.77 13.08
N CYS A 94 -0.27 -10.57 14.13
CA CYS A 94 0.85 -10.46 15.06
C CYS A 94 1.76 -11.71 15.04
N SER A 95 1.82 -12.46 13.92
CA SER A 95 2.58 -13.71 13.84
C SER A 95 4.04 -13.55 13.41
N LEU A 96 4.40 -12.42 12.81
CA LEU A 96 5.77 -12.08 12.40
C LEU A 96 6.41 -11.05 13.32
N GLN A 97 7.69 -10.72 13.12
CA GLN A 97 8.43 -9.79 13.99
C GLN A 97 7.79 -8.40 14.09
N TYR A 98 7.31 -7.87 12.98
CA TYR A 98 6.60 -6.60 12.92
C TYR A 98 5.13 -6.81 12.57
N TYR A 99 4.24 -6.23 13.35
CA TYR A 99 2.80 -6.51 13.32
C TYR A 99 2.06 -5.59 12.36
N VAL A 100 0.90 -6.03 11.90
CA VAL A 100 -0.01 -5.21 11.10
C VAL A 100 -1.39 -5.24 11.72
N TYR A 101 -1.90 -4.07 12.07
CA TYR A 101 -3.22 -3.88 12.64
C TYR A 101 -4.16 -3.23 11.63
N ASN A 102 -5.40 -3.68 11.60
CA ASN A 102 -6.46 -3.08 10.82
C ASN A 102 -7.01 -1.84 11.53
N ILE A 103 -6.98 -0.68 10.89
CA ILE A 103 -7.77 0.48 11.32
C ILE A 103 -9.25 0.13 11.16
N ASN A 104 -10.12 0.51 12.11
CA ASN A 104 -11.55 0.25 12.02
C ASN A 104 -12.43 1.50 12.20
N LEU A 105 -11.84 2.60 12.67
CA LEU A 105 -12.49 3.89 12.81
C LEU A 105 -11.51 5.01 12.44
N ILE A 106 -11.92 5.81 11.48
CA ILE A 106 -11.20 6.99 11.02
C ILE A 106 -11.91 8.25 11.51
N GLY A 107 -11.12 9.23 11.95
CA GLY A 107 -11.55 10.57 12.29
C GLY A 107 -11.03 11.58 11.28
N THR A 108 -11.85 12.57 10.93
CA THR A 108 -11.46 13.64 10.01
C THR A 108 -11.23 14.95 10.76
N PRO A 109 -10.53 15.93 10.17
CA PRO A 109 -10.33 17.25 10.78
C PRO A 109 -11.61 18.04 11.10
N LEU A 110 -12.77 17.62 10.57
CA LEU A 110 -14.06 18.28 10.77
C LEU A 110 -14.88 17.66 11.92
N ASN A 111 -14.23 16.95 12.85
CA ASN A 111 -14.87 16.22 13.96
C ASN A 111 -15.92 15.19 13.48
N SER A 112 -15.75 14.65 12.28
CA SER A 112 -16.56 13.54 11.78
C SER A 112 -15.76 12.24 11.80
N THR A 113 -16.46 11.13 11.94
CA THR A 113 -15.86 9.80 11.91
C THR A 113 -16.57 8.89 10.93
N PHE A 114 -15.85 7.94 10.35
CA PHE A 114 -16.43 6.87 9.55
C PHE A 114 -15.67 5.56 9.78
N HIS A 115 -16.35 4.44 9.55
CA HIS A 115 -15.74 3.12 9.65
C HIS A 115 -14.99 2.79 8.37
N SER A 116 -13.87 2.06 8.48
CA SER A 116 -13.05 1.62 7.34
C SER A 116 -13.81 0.80 6.29
N ILE A 117 -14.95 0.20 6.64
CA ILE A 117 -15.85 -0.46 5.67
C ILE A 117 -16.44 0.51 4.64
N GLN A 118 -16.45 1.81 4.94
CA GLN A 118 -16.98 2.89 4.10
C GLN A 118 -15.89 3.58 3.26
N ASP A 119 -14.62 3.16 3.38
CA ASP A 119 -13.48 3.79 2.72
C ASP A 119 -12.81 2.83 1.74
N HIS A 120 -12.56 3.31 0.52
CA HIS A 120 -11.81 2.58 -0.50
C HIS A 120 -10.31 2.89 -0.48
N SER A 121 -9.88 3.82 0.37
CA SER A 121 -8.48 4.19 0.53
C SER A 121 -7.65 3.00 0.99
N LYS A 122 -6.38 2.99 0.59
CA LYS A 122 -5.42 1.94 0.95
C LYS A 122 -4.13 2.61 1.36
N TRP A 123 -3.91 2.67 2.65
CA TRP A 123 -2.75 3.31 3.21
C TRP A 123 -2.36 2.65 4.53
N SER A 124 -1.13 2.89 4.97
CA SER A 124 -0.70 2.49 6.29
C SER A 124 0.26 3.51 6.88
N VAL A 125 0.32 3.55 8.20
CA VAL A 125 1.28 4.38 8.95
C VAL A 125 2.02 3.54 9.96
N SER A 126 3.27 3.91 10.26
CA SER A 126 3.98 3.31 11.38
C SER A 126 3.29 3.62 12.71
N MET A 127 3.17 2.59 13.55
CA MET A 127 2.57 2.73 14.87
C MET A 127 3.44 3.61 15.78
N LYS A 128 4.76 3.45 15.70
CA LYS A 128 5.75 4.23 16.42
C LYS A 128 5.99 5.59 15.75
N GLU A 129 5.87 6.66 16.53
CA GLU A 129 6.00 8.04 16.06
C GLU A 129 7.45 8.42 15.70
N GLU A 130 8.45 7.69 16.18
CA GLU A 130 9.85 7.94 15.88
C GLU A 130 10.23 7.47 14.47
N VAL A 131 9.45 6.58 13.87
CA VAL A 131 9.76 5.96 12.55
C VAL A 131 9.11 6.72 11.39
N GLN A 132 7.90 7.26 11.60
CA GLN A 132 7.20 8.19 10.70
C GLN A 132 6.92 7.69 9.27
N TRP A 133 6.73 6.38 9.07
CA TRP A 133 6.35 5.88 7.74
C TRP A 133 4.89 6.16 7.43
N THR A 134 4.63 6.62 6.22
CA THR A 134 3.31 6.56 5.57
C THR A 134 3.45 5.85 4.25
N CYS A 135 2.60 4.86 3.98
CA CYS A 135 2.51 4.14 2.73
C CYS A 135 1.13 4.31 2.11
N ILE A 136 1.05 4.54 0.79
CA ILE A 136 -0.21 4.66 0.04
C ILE A 136 -0.11 3.74 -1.17
N GLY A 137 -1.18 3.01 -1.48
CA GLY A 137 -1.12 1.99 -2.53
C GLY A 137 -2.47 1.61 -3.14
N ASP A 138 -2.46 0.47 -3.82
CA ASP A 138 -3.52 0.01 -4.72
C ASP A 138 -4.13 -1.34 -4.30
N LEU A 139 -3.57 -2.00 -3.27
CA LEU A 139 -4.05 -3.28 -2.75
C LEU A 139 -4.83 -3.13 -1.43
N ASN A 140 -6.06 -3.65 -1.43
CA ASN A 140 -6.79 -3.89 -0.18
C ASN A 140 -6.15 -5.05 0.60
N ARG A 141 -6.37 -5.08 1.91
CA ARG A 141 -5.97 -6.18 2.81
C ARG A 141 -7.08 -7.25 2.90
N ALA A 142 -7.31 -7.93 1.78
CA ALA A 142 -8.32 -8.98 1.64
C ALA A 142 -7.75 -10.20 0.89
N ALA A 143 -8.25 -11.40 1.19
CA ALA A 143 -7.73 -12.66 0.65
C ALA A 143 -7.75 -12.70 -0.89
N GLU A 144 -8.79 -12.15 -1.50
CA GLU A 144 -8.96 -12.08 -2.97
C GLU A 144 -7.91 -11.21 -3.66
N GLN A 145 -7.26 -10.31 -2.91
CA GLN A 145 -6.22 -9.41 -3.42
C GLN A 145 -4.84 -10.06 -3.46
N ALA A 146 -4.69 -11.25 -2.85
CA ALA A 146 -3.45 -12.03 -2.87
C ALA A 146 -2.90 -12.20 -4.30
N TRP A 147 -3.80 -12.47 -5.25
CA TRP A 147 -3.48 -12.75 -6.65
C TRP A 147 -3.44 -11.52 -7.55
N ARG A 148 -3.56 -10.31 -6.98
CA ARG A 148 -3.44 -9.06 -7.73
C ARG A 148 -2.02 -8.55 -7.68
N SER A 149 -1.52 -8.09 -8.82
CA SER A 149 -0.30 -7.30 -8.86
C SER A 149 -0.61 -5.89 -8.34
N GLY A 150 0.36 -5.25 -7.69
CA GLY A 150 0.18 -3.94 -7.06
C GLY A 150 1.33 -3.57 -6.15
N GLY A 151 1.19 -2.53 -5.33
CA GLY A 151 2.27 -1.97 -4.56
C GLY A 151 1.90 -0.79 -3.67
N PHE A 152 2.92 -0.26 -3.01
CA PHE A 152 2.84 0.90 -2.12
C PHE A 152 4.00 1.84 -2.39
N ILE A 153 3.71 3.14 -2.35
CA ILE A 153 4.73 4.19 -2.23
C ILE A 153 4.75 4.61 -0.76
N CYS A 154 5.92 4.55 -0.15
CA CYS A 154 6.14 4.89 1.25
C CYS A 154 7.11 6.07 1.39
N THR A 155 6.84 6.95 2.34
CA THR A 155 7.63 8.14 2.66
C THR A 155 7.79 8.30 4.18
N GLN A 156 8.88 8.94 4.61
CA GLN A 156 9.08 9.39 5.99
C GLN A 156 8.83 10.90 6.15
N ASN A 157 8.10 11.52 5.22
CA ASN A 157 7.77 12.93 5.35
C ASN A 157 6.90 13.16 6.60
N LYS A 158 7.47 13.86 7.59
CA LYS A 158 6.82 14.10 8.89
C LYS A 158 5.43 14.73 8.80
N HIS A 159 5.19 15.58 7.80
CA HIS A 159 3.91 16.27 7.64
C HIS A 159 2.83 15.32 7.11
N ILE A 160 3.21 14.48 6.14
CA ILE A 160 2.33 13.43 5.63
C ILE A 160 2.03 12.43 6.75
N TYR A 161 3.05 11.98 7.46
CA TYR A 161 2.88 11.08 8.60
C TYR A 161 1.94 11.64 9.66
N SER A 162 2.18 12.87 10.12
CA SER A 162 1.33 13.51 11.12
C SER A 162 -0.13 13.62 10.66
N ALA A 163 -0.35 13.99 9.39
CA ALA A 163 -1.69 14.08 8.82
C ALA A 163 -2.39 12.72 8.86
N PHE A 164 -1.79 11.66 8.32
CA PHE A 164 -2.42 10.33 8.27
C PHE A 164 -2.53 9.67 9.66
N ARG A 165 -1.52 9.82 10.51
CA ARG A 165 -1.52 9.25 11.87
C ARG A 165 -2.62 9.84 12.74
N SER A 166 -2.93 11.12 12.56
CA SER A 166 -4.04 11.79 13.27
C SER A 166 -5.43 11.31 12.86
N LEU A 167 -5.56 10.65 11.70
CA LEU A 167 -6.83 10.10 11.24
C LEU A 167 -7.20 8.81 11.99
N VAL A 168 -6.23 8.12 12.59
CA VAL A 168 -6.46 6.84 13.26
C VAL A 168 -7.09 7.05 14.63
N ILE A 169 -8.38 6.75 14.75
CA ILE A 169 -9.11 6.80 16.03
C ILE A 169 -9.09 5.45 16.74
N ASN A 170 -9.34 4.36 16.00
CA ASN A 170 -9.32 3.02 16.56
C ASN A 170 -8.82 1.98 15.55
N TYR A 171 -8.23 0.91 16.07
CA TYR A 171 -7.75 -0.24 15.30
C TYR A 171 -8.08 -1.55 16.04
N GLU A 172 -8.14 -2.64 15.29
CA GLU A 172 -8.39 -4.00 15.80
C GLU A 172 -7.08 -4.59 16.34
N SER A 173 -6.99 -4.87 17.65
CA SER A 173 -5.83 -5.59 18.19
C SER A 173 -5.89 -7.08 17.81
N CYS A 174 -4.75 -7.77 17.86
CA CYS A 174 -4.72 -9.21 17.59
C CYS A 174 -5.45 -10.04 18.65
N ASN A 175 -5.71 -9.48 19.84
CA ASN A 175 -6.38 -10.18 20.94
C ASN A 175 -7.91 -9.98 20.91
N ASP A 176 -8.40 -8.95 20.21
CA ASP A 176 -9.83 -8.62 20.13
C ASP A 176 -10.57 -9.43 19.05
N ALA A 177 -9.89 -10.34 18.36
CA ALA A 177 -10.48 -11.23 17.33
C ALA A 177 -11.49 -12.25 17.90
N SER A 178 -11.81 -12.19 19.20
CA SER A 178 -12.65 -13.15 19.92
C SER A 178 -14.07 -12.66 20.26
N THR A 179 -14.48 -11.43 19.91
CA THR A 179 -15.78 -10.88 20.36
C THR A 179 -16.83 -10.63 19.27
N TRP A 180 -16.70 -11.23 18.09
CA TRP A 180 -17.76 -11.17 17.06
C TRP A 180 -18.10 -12.57 16.53
N ILE A 181 -18.68 -13.40 17.40
CA ILE A 181 -19.53 -14.55 17.04
C ILE A 181 -20.93 -14.26 17.57
#